data_AF-A0A6B1KQE7-F1
#
_entry.id   AF-A0A6B1KQE7-F1
#
_cell.length_a   1.000
_cell.length_b   1.000
_cell.length_c   1.000
_cell.angle_alpha   90.00
_cell.angle_beta   90.00
_cell.angle_gamma   90.00
#
_symmetry.space_group_name_H-M   'P 1'
#
loop_
_entity.id
_entity.type
_entity.pdbx_description
1 polymer ?
#
loop_
_entity_poly.entity_id
_entity_poly.type
_entity_poly.pdbx_seq_one_letter_code
_entity_poly.pdbx_strand_id
1 'polypeptide(L)'
;MSEILSYLAAALPAEVSAGARLLALQCALRMNVYMQVQLPAGLLRGLRIDARETCYELERARWLNVVNGPGAGGVAAKLRDAALLAQSPARPDRRRAADWALRTGRPARTGEAEHRLWLLRVYLAAHSHPSSGEGLSECDRIIRDCGLHDQGFHSALTRLTATGIVEEWRICPNSGDVRWRLASGHSRGASYGPWV
;
A
#
# COMPACT_ATOMS: atom_id res chain seq x y z
N MET A 1 8.73 7.12 -0.68
CA MET A 1 7.70 6.04 -0.58
C MET A 1 6.87 5.97 -1.85
N SER A 2 6.51 7.10 -2.46
CA SER A 2 5.98 7.15 -3.83
C SER A 2 6.77 6.31 -4.83
N GLU A 3 8.11 6.39 -4.81
CA GLU A 3 9.00 5.65 -5.73
C GLU A 3 8.79 4.13 -5.68
N ILE A 4 8.60 3.54 -4.49
CA ILE A 4 8.41 2.09 -4.36
C ILE A 4 7.06 1.64 -4.92
N LEU A 5 6.02 2.48 -4.82
CA LEU A 5 4.70 2.18 -5.36
C LEU A 5 4.69 2.23 -6.87
N SER A 6 5.28 3.26 -7.47
CA SER A 6 5.38 3.36 -8.92
C SER A 6 6.30 2.29 -9.52
N TYR A 7 7.35 1.90 -8.80
CA TYR A 7 8.15 0.75 -9.20
C TYR A 7 7.34 -0.56 -9.15
N LEU A 8 6.58 -0.82 -8.07
CA LEU A 8 5.72 -2.00 -7.99
C LEU A 8 4.69 -2.05 -9.12
N ALA A 9 4.14 -0.90 -9.50
CA ALA A 9 3.20 -0.80 -10.61
C ALA A 9 3.83 -1.15 -11.97
N ALA A 10 5.10 -0.81 -12.17
CA ALA A 10 5.84 -1.16 -13.38
C ALA A 10 6.25 -2.64 -13.40
N ALA A 11 6.47 -3.22 -12.22
CA ALA A 11 7.13 -4.50 -12.09
C ALA A 11 6.15 -5.66 -11.78
N LEU A 12 4.92 -5.35 -11.36
CA LEU A 12 3.82 -6.29 -11.21
C LEU A 12 2.84 -6.18 -12.40
N PRO A 13 2.43 -7.30 -13.00
CA PRO A 13 1.39 -7.32 -14.02
C PRO A 13 0.05 -6.74 -13.52
N ALA A 14 -0.78 -6.25 -14.45
CA ALA A 14 -2.07 -5.65 -14.14
C ALA A 14 -3.02 -6.65 -13.46
N GLU A 15 -2.89 -7.93 -13.79
CA GLU A 15 -3.71 -9.05 -13.34
C GLU A 15 -3.44 -9.45 -11.89
N VAL A 16 -2.35 -8.95 -11.30
CA VAL A 16 -2.00 -9.24 -9.90
C VAL A 16 -3.03 -8.58 -8.98
N SER A 17 -3.61 -9.36 -8.09
CA SER A 17 -4.58 -8.94 -7.09
C SER A 17 -4.04 -7.81 -6.20
N ALA A 18 -4.95 -7.00 -5.66
CA ALA A 18 -4.65 -5.99 -4.68
C ALA A 18 -4.06 -6.60 -3.40
N GLY A 19 -4.52 -7.80 -3.00
CA GLY A 19 -3.89 -8.58 -1.95
C GLY A 19 -2.40 -8.85 -2.25
N ALA A 20 -2.09 -9.34 -3.45
CA ALA A 20 -0.72 -9.60 -3.86
C ALA A 20 0.14 -8.35 -3.98
N ARG A 21 -0.42 -7.23 -4.47
CA ARG A 21 0.28 -5.93 -4.49
C ARG A 21 0.59 -5.41 -3.10
N LEU A 22 -0.34 -5.55 -2.15
CA LEU A 22 -0.09 -5.19 -0.74
C LEU A 22 1.01 -6.05 -0.13
N LEU A 23 0.96 -7.36 -0.39
CA LEU A 23 1.99 -8.28 0.09
C LEU A 23 3.35 -7.92 -0.51
N ALA A 24 3.40 -7.64 -1.82
CA ALA A 24 4.60 -7.20 -2.52
C ALA A 24 5.15 -5.88 -1.96
N LEU A 25 4.29 -4.91 -1.65
CA LEU A 25 4.67 -3.66 -0.99
C LEU A 25 5.30 -3.92 0.38
N GLN A 26 4.66 -4.76 1.21
CA GLN A 26 5.22 -5.13 2.51
C GLN A 26 6.54 -5.89 2.38
N CYS A 27 6.67 -6.76 1.38
CA CYS A 27 7.93 -7.44 1.08
C CYS A 27 9.03 -6.45 0.72
N ALA A 28 8.76 -5.53 -0.21
CA ALA A 28 9.71 -4.54 -0.70
C ALA A 28 10.18 -3.59 0.42
N LEU A 29 9.29 -3.21 1.33
CA LEU A 29 9.64 -2.35 2.47
C LEU A 29 10.35 -3.10 3.62
N ARG A 30 10.26 -4.43 3.68
CA ARG A 30 10.83 -5.25 4.78
C ARG A 30 12.00 -6.13 4.36
N MET A 31 12.36 -6.15 3.08
CA MET A 31 13.50 -6.92 2.60
C MET A 31 14.83 -6.46 3.23
N ASN A 32 15.75 -7.40 3.41
CA ASN A 32 17.13 -7.11 3.77
C ASN A 32 17.98 -6.80 2.52
N VAL A 33 19.27 -6.52 2.72
CA VAL A 33 20.23 -6.25 1.64
C VAL A 33 20.44 -7.44 0.70
N TYR A 34 20.06 -8.65 1.13
CA TYR A 34 20.12 -9.89 0.34
C TYR A 34 18.81 -10.21 -0.37
N MET A 35 17.88 -9.24 -0.47
CA MET A 35 16.54 -9.39 -1.05
C MET A 35 15.64 -10.39 -0.33
N GLN A 36 15.99 -10.78 0.90
CA GLN A 36 15.19 -11.72 1.70
C GLN A 36 14.25 -10.94 2.61
N VAL A 37 13.03 -11.45 2.74
CA VAL A 37 12.04 -10.93 3.67
C VAL A 37 11.51 -12.06 4.55
N GLN A 38 11.27 -11.72 5.82
CA GLN A 38 10.50 -12.54 6.73
C GLN A 38 9.26 -11.76 7.15
N LEU A 39 8.09 -12.28 6.80
CA LEU A 39 6.79 -11.72 7.15
C LEU A 39 6.19 -12.55 8.29
N PRO A 40 6.06 -11.99 9.50
CA PRO A 40 5.50 -12.74 10.62
C PRO A 40 4.01 -13.03 10.39
N ALA A 41 3.52 -14.16 10.89
CA ALA A 41 2.12 -14.55 10.75
C ALA A 41 1.13 -13.50 11.30
N GLY A 42 1.54 -12.74 12.33
CA GLY A 42 0.74 -11.64 12.86
C GLY A 42 0.55 -10.48 11.87
N LEU A 43 1.56 -10.20 11.05
CA LEU A 43 1.46 -9.21 9.98
C LEU A 43 0.49 -9.69 8.92
N LEU A 44 0.64 -10.93 8.43
CA LEU A 44 -0.23 -11.52 7.41
C LEU A 44 -1.71 -11.53 7.87
N ARG A 45 -1.95 -11.88 9.14
CA ARG A 45 -3.26 -11.76 9.79
C ARG A 45 -3.76 -10.32 9.84
N GLY A 46 -2.88 -9.35 10.11
CA GLY A 46 -3.18 -7.93 10.06
C GLY A 46 -3.56 -7.42 8.67
N LEU A 47 -2.93 -7.96 7.62
CA LEU A 47 -3.29 -7.69 6.22
C LEU A 47 -4.63 -8.34 5.83
N ARG A 48 -5.05 -9.38 6.55
CA ARG A 48 -6.22 -10.23 6.22
C ARG A 48 -6.13 -10.82 4.82
N ILE A 49 -4.94 -11.28 4.45
CA ILE A 49 -4.60 -11.87 3.14
C ILE A 49 -4.41 -13.38 3.32
N ASP A 50 -4.91 -14.18 2.36
CA ASP A 50 -4.49 -15.58 2.25
C ASP A 50 -3.04 -15.63 1.77
N ALA A 51 -2.13 -15.79 2.72
CA ALA A 51 -0.70 -15.76 2.44
C ALA A 51 -0.28 -16.87 1.46
N ARG A 52 -0.98 -18.00 1.40
CA ARG A 52 -0.61 -19.11 0.52
C ARG A 52 -0.95 -18.76 -0.92
N GLU A 53 -2.19 -18.41 -1.18
CA GLU A 53 -2.66 -18.05 -2.52
C GLU A 53 -1.90 -16.84 -3.07
N THR A 54 -1.73 -15.83 -2.22
CA THR A 54 -1.08 -14.57 -2.60
C THR A 54 0.41 -14.74 -2.86
N CYS A 55 1.11 -15.59 -2.10
CA CYS A 55 2.50 -15.91 -2.41
C CYS A 55 2.62 -16.66 -3.74
N TYR A 56 1.71 -17.62 -3.99
CA TYR A 56 1.71 -18.38 -5.23
C TYR A 56 1.46 -17.48 -6.46
N GLU A 57 0.57 -16.50 -6.33
CA GLU A 57 0.32 -15.49 -7.35
C GLU A 57 1.58 -14.67 -7.66
N LEU A 58 2.28 -14.19 -6.63
CA LEU A 58 3.53 -13.43 -6.79
C LEU A 58 4.69 -14.28 -7.32
N GLU A 59 4.74 -15.57 -6.99
CA GLU A 59 5.69 -16.51 -7.59
C GLU A 59 5.41 -16.71 -9.08
N ARG A 60 4.14 -16.87 -9.46
CA ARG A 60 3.70 -16.99 -10.86
C ARG A 60 4.01 -15.73 -11.66
N ALA A 61 3.87 -14.56 -11.04
CA ALA A 61 4.28 -13.27 -11.60
C ALA A 61 5.82 -13.08 -11.66
N ARG A 62 6.60 -14.09 -11.22
CA ARG A 62 8.08 -14.04 -11.10
C ARG A 62 8.58 -12.87 -10.25
N TRP A 63 7.79 -12.44 -9.27
CA TRP A 63 8.12 -11.35 -8.36
C TRP A 63 9.01 -11.79 -7.20
N LEU A 64 8.66 -12.93 -6.61
CA LEU A 64 9.36 -13.51 -5.47
C LEU A 64 9.55 -15.00 -5.63
N ASN A 65 10.35 -15.59 -4.75
CA ASN A 65 10.44 -17.02 -4.49
C ASN A 65 10.15 -17.25 -3.01
N VAL A 66 9.25 -18.14 -2.70
CA VAL A 66 9.00 -18.57 -1.32
C VAL A 66 10.16 -19.47 -0.90
N VAL A 67 10.86 -19.05 0.16
CA VAL A 67 11.96 -19.81 0.78
C VAL A 67 11.41 -20.72 1.86
N ASN A 68 10.47 -20.21 2.67
CA ASN A 68 9.70 -20.99 3.62
C ASN A 68 8.21 -20.65 3.44
N GLY A 69 7.42 -21.69 3.20
CA GLY A 69 5.99 -21.58 2.96
C GLY A 69 5.21 -20.95 4.12
N PRO A 70 3.98 -20.47 3.86
CA PRO A 70 3.12 -19.90 4.89
C PRO A 70 2.82 -20.94 5.97
N GLY A 71 3.26 -20.67 7.19
CA GLY A 71 3.00 -21.51 8.36
C GLY A 71 2.84 -20.69 9.64
N ALA A 72 2.86 -21.36 10.80
CA ALA A 72 2.68 -20.73 12.10
C ALA A 72 3.72 -19.61 12.37
N GLY A 73 4.93 -19.73 11.82
CA GLY A 73 5.99 -18.73 11.91
C GLY A 73 5.87 -17.55 10.94
N GLY A 74 4.98 -17.64 9.93
CA GLY A 74 4.86 -16.65 8.86
C GLY A 74 5.39 -17.16 7.52
N VAL A 75 5.85 -16.25 6.67
CA VAL A 75 6.39 -16.52 5.31
C VAL A 75 7.80 -15.97 5.22
N ALA A 76 8.73 -16.75 4.65
CA ALA A 76 10.01 -16.23 4.21
C ALA A 76 10.09 -16.29 2.69
N ALA A 77 10.51 -15.19 2.06
CA ALA A 77 10.61 -15.08 0.61
C ALA A 77 11.88 -14.34 0.19
N LYS A 78 12.31 -14.57 -1.04
CA LYS A 78 13.38 -13.82 -1.70
C LYS A 78 12.82 -13.11 -2.92
N LEU A 79 12.98 -11.80 -2.96
CA LEU A 79 12.56 -10.96 -4.10
C LEU A 79 13.52 -11.16 -5.27
N ARG A 80 12.99 -11.16 -6.49
CA ARG A 80 13.74 -11.49 -7.71
C ARG A 80 14.36 -10.28 -8.41
N ASP A 81 13.89 -9.08 -8.15
CA ASP A 81 14.38 -7.87 -8.82
C ASP A 81 15.30 -7.05 -7.90
N ALA A 82 16.56 -6.95 -8.28
CA ALA A 82 17.58 -6.21 -7.55
C ALA A 82 17.44 -4.69 -7.66
N ALA A 83 16.67 -4.17 -8.64
CA ALA A 83 16.41 -2.74 -8.79
C ALA A 83 15.77 -2.13 -7.54
N LEU A 84 15.00 -2.92 -6.79
CA LEU A 84 14.44 -2.57 -5.48
C LEU A 84 15.47 -2.08 -4.45
N LEU A 85 16.73 -2.53 -4.53
CA LEU A 85 17.77 -2.06 -3.60
C LEU A 85 18.10 -0.59 -3.80
N ALA A 86 18.02 -0.12 -5.05
CA ALA A 86 18.27 1.27 -5.43
C ALA A 86 17.07 2.19 -5.15
N GLN A 87 15.84 1.64 -5.12
CA GLN A 87 14.58 2.39 -5.05
C GLN A 87 14.12 2.77 -3.62
N SER A 88 14.94 2.59 -2.59
CA SER A 88 14.45 2.72 -1.21
C SER A 88 15.49 3.28 -0.22
N PRO A 89 15.12 4.24 0.65
CA PRO A 89 16.03 4.88 1.62
C PRO A 89 16.61 3.90 2.65
N ALA A 90 17.48 4.35 3.56
CA ALA A 90 18.17 3.51 4.52
C ALA A 90 17.24 2.59 5.35
N ARG A 91 17.78 1.45 5.81
CA ARG A 91 17.04 0.37 6.51
C ARG A 91 16.04 0.81 7.60
N PRO A 92 16.34 1.75 8.52
CA PRO A 92 15.36 2.18 9.53
C PRO A 92 14.15 2.91 8.93
N ASP A 93 14.35 3.68 7.86
CA ASP A 93 13.28 4.42 7.19
C ASP A 93 12.33 3.47 6.46
N ARG A 94 12.84 2.36 5.91
CA ARG A 94 12.00 1.32 5.28
C ARG A 94 11.07 0.63 6.26
N ARG A 95 11.56 0.28 7.46
CA ARG A 95 10.72 -0.32 8.51
C ARG A 95 9.65 0.65 8.99
N ARG A 96 10.01 1.92 9.22
CA ARG A 96 9.04 2.96 9.58
C ARG A 96 8.00 3.16 8.48
N ALA A 97 8.43 3.15 7.21
CA ALA A 97 7.55 3.19 6.05
C ALA A 97 6.60 1.98 6.00
N ALA A 98 7.10 0.76 6.25
CA ALA A 98 6.28 -0.44 6.31
C ALA A 98 5.23 -0.37 7.42
N ASP A 99 5.64 0.03 8.62
CA ASP A 99 4.76 0.15 9.78
C ASP A 99 3.73 1.26 9.58
N TRP A 100 4.11 2.37 8.94
CA TRP A 100 3.20 3.42 8.52
C TRP A 100 2.19 2.88 7.51
N ALA A 101 2.61 2.15 6.48
CA ALA A 101 1.71 1.57 5.48
C ALA A 101 0.69 0.63 6.14
N LEU A 102 1.13 -0.20 7.11
CA LEU A 102 0.25 -1.05 7.93
C LEU A 102 -0.77 -0.24 8.75
N ARG A 103 -0.33 0.83 9.41
CA ARG A 103 -1.21 1.65 10.27
C ARG A 103 -2.18 2.52 9.48
N THR A 104 -1.79 2.93 8.29
CA THR A 104 -2.60 3.80 7.43
C THR A 104 -3.77 3.08 6.77
N GLY A 105 -4.04 1.80 7.00
CA GLY A 105 -5.29 1.23 6.48
C GLY A 105 -5.52 -0.21 6.84
N ARG A 106 -5.60 -0.52 8.14
CA ARG A 106 -6.00 -1.86 8.57
C ARG A 106 -7.39 -2.18 7.98
N PRO A 107 -7.51 -3.20 7.12
CA PRO A 107 -8.76 -3.46 6.41
C PRO A 107 -9.85 -3.89 7.39
N ALA A 108 -10.99 -3.19 7.33
CA ALA A 108 -12.13 -3.44 8.22
C ALA A 108 -12.78 -4.80 7.94
N ARG A 109 -12.67 -5.29 6.70
CA ARG A 109 -13.17 -6.59 6.25
C ARG A 109 -12.09 -7.32 5.43
N THR A 110 -12.25 -8.63 5.28
CA THR A 110 -11.50 -9.40 4.29
C THR A 110 -12.07 -9.12 2.90
N GLY A 111 -11.19 -9.09 1.89
CA GLY A 111 -11.60 -9.13 0.50
C GLY A 111 -10.97 -8.05 -0.36
N GLU A 112 -10.91 -8.35 -1.65
CA GLU A 112 -10.18 -7.58 -2.66
C GLU A 112 -10.57 -6.10 -2.72
N ALA A 113 -11.85 -5.77 -2.50
CA ALA A 113 -12.31 -4.38 -2.46
C ALA A 113 -11.72 -3.59 -1.29
N GLU A 114 -11.50 -4.21 -0.13
CA GLU A 114 -10.87 -3.57 1.03
C GLU A 114 -9.35 -3.45 0.84
N HIS A 115 -8.73 -4.46 0.23
CA HIS A 115 -7.31 -4.41 -0.14
C HIS A 115 -7.03 -3.30 -1.15
N ARG A 116 -7.90 -3.13 -2.15
CA ARG A 116 -7.87 -2.00 -3.10
C ARG A 116 -8.01 -0.65 -2.42
N LEU A 117 -8.97 -0.50 -1.51
CA LEU A 117 -9.14 0.74 -0.73
C LEU A 117 -7.91 1.06 0.10
N TRP A 118 -7.28 0.04 0.67
CA TRP A 118 -6.08 0.23 1.45
C TRP A 118 -4.89 0.65 0.57
N LEU A 119 -4.66 0.00 -0.57
CA LEU A 119 -3.65 0.45 -1.54
C LEU A 119 -3.88 1.89 -1.97
N LEU A 120 -5.12 2.24 -2.30
CA LEU A 120 -5.46 3.61 -2.68
C LEU A 120 -5.14 4.59 -1.56
N ARG A 121 -5.48 4.28 -0.31
CA ARG A 121 -5.14 5.13 0.83
C ARG A 121 -3.64 5.29 1.03
N VAL A 122 -2.88 4.20 0.94
CA VAL A 122 -1.41 4.22 1.02
C VAL A 122 -0.82 5.04 -0.12
N TYR A 123 -1.36 4.90 -1.33
CA TYR A 123 -0.95 5.65 -2.50
C TYR A 123 -1.16 7.15 -2.32
N LEU A 124 -2.38 7.57 -1.98
CA LEU A 124 -2.73 8.98 -1.79
C LEU A 124 -1.83 9.60 -0.72
N ALA A 125 -1.64 8.91 0.40
CA ALA A 125 -0.81 9.40 1.49
C ALA A 125 0.70 9.39 1.18
N ALA A 126 1.18 8.50 0.32
CA ALA A 126 2.57 8.51 -0.15
C ALA A 126 2.84 9.58 -1.22
N HIS A 127 1.81 10.04 -1.92
CA HIS A 127 1.87 11.08 -2.97
C HIS A 127 1.30 12.43 -2.51
N SER A 128 0.92 12.55 -1.24
CA SER A 128 0.52 13.81 -0.62
C SER A 128 1.72 14.57 -0.08
N HIS A 129 1.66 15.89 -0.17
CA HIS A 129 2.60 16.78 0.50
C HIS A 129 2.46 16.64 2.02
N PRO A 130 3.56 16.47 2.79
CA PRO A 130 3.50 16.17 4.23
C PRO A 130 2.77 17.22 5.07
N SER A 131 2.84 18.49 4.67
CA SER A 131 2.32 19.61 5.45
C SER A 131 0.87 19.96 5.09
N SER A 132 0.49 19.90 3.82
CA SER A 132 -0.84 20.29 3.34
C SER A 132 -1.77 19.10 3.12
N GLY A 133 -1.23 17.88 3.05
CA GLY A 133 -1.99 16.68 2.69
C GLY A 133 -2.44 16.65 1.22
N GLU A 134 -2.10 17.66 0.43
CA GLU A 134 -2.49 17.78 -0.97
C GLU A 134 -1.65 16.87 -1.86
N GLY A 135 -2.28 16.24 -2.84
CA GLY A 135 -1.57 15.50 -3.87
C GLY A 135 -2.24 15.64 -5.24
N LEU A 136 -1.47 15.31 -6.26
CA LEU A 136 -1.88 15.37 -7.66
C LEU A 136 -1.28 14.18 -8.41
N SER A 137 -2.09 13.47 -9.18
CA SER A 137 -1.62 12.37 -10.02
C SER A 137 -2.60 12.06 -11.14
N GLU A 138 -2.08 11.56 -12.25
CA GLU A 138 -2.88 11.06 -13.37
C GLU A 138 -3.81 9.93 -12.91
N CYS A 139 -5.07 9.97 -13.36
CA CYS A 139 -6.07 8.96 -13.00
C CYS A 139 -5.60 7.53 -13.33
N ASP A 140 -5.12 7.34 -14.56
CA ASP A 140 -4.65 6.04 -15.06
C ASP A 140 -3.46 5.50 -14.26
N ARG A 141 -2.61 6.40 -13.77
CA ARG A 141 -1.48 6.03 -12.90
C ARG A 141 -1.98 5.54 -11.56
N ILE A 142 -2.94 6.21 -10.94
CA ILE A 142 -3.50 5.75 -9.65
C ILE A 142 -4.16 4.38 -9.81
N ILE A 143 -4.95 4.22 -10.87
CA ILE A 143 -5.66 2.97 -11.19
C ILE A 143 -4.66 1.84 -11.38
N ARG A 144 -3.62 2.07 -12.18
CA ARG A 144 -2.54 1.11 -12.43
C ARG A 144 -1.78 0.78 -11.16
N ASP A 145 -1.33 1.76 -10.39
CA ASP A 145 -0.47 1.55 -9.22
C ASP A 145 -1.23 0.85 -8.08
N CYS A 146 -2.54 1.09 -7.97
CA CYS A 146 -3.40 0.49 -6.93
C CYS A 146 -4.09 -0.81 -7.35
N GLY A 147 -3.99 -1.22 -8.62
CA GLY A 147 -4.68 -2.41 -9.14
C GLY A 147 -6.20 -2.25 -9.14
N LEU A 148 -6.65 -1.04 -9.44
CA LEU A 148 -8.06 -0.72 -9.58
C LEU A 148 -8.52 -1.00 -11.01
N HIS A 149 -9.83 -1.12 -11.18
CA HIS A 149 -10.47 -0.96 -12.48
C HIS A 149 -11.16 0.41 -12.50
N ASP A 150 -11.30 1.04 -13.67
CA ASP A 150 -11.83 2.40 -13.84
C ASP A 150 -13.16 2.62 -13.11
N GLN A 151 -14.08 1.65 -13.17
CA GLN A 151 -15.37 1.74 -12.49
C GLN A 151 -15.27 1.67 -10.96
N GLY A 152 -14.21 1.06 -10.42
CA GLY A 152 -13.98 0.95 -8.98
C GLY A 152 -13.27 2.17 -8.38
N PHE A 153 -12.58 2.97 -9.20
CA PHE A 153 -11.76 4.09 -8.73
C PHE A 153 -12.59 5.20 -8.09
N HIS A 154 -13.60 5.70 -8.79
CA HIS A 154 -14.48 6.75 -8.27
C HIS A 154 -15.22 6.29 -7.01
N SER A 155 -15.77 5.08 -7.01
CA SER A 155 -16.43 4.52 -5.83
C SER A 155 -15.47 4.39 -4.65
N ALA A 156 -14.21 4.05 -4.88
CA ALA A 156 -13.20 3.97 -3.85
C ALA A 156 -12.87 5.34 -3.24
N LEU A 157 -12.69 6.39 -4.06
CA LEU A 157 -12.50 7.77 -3.59
C LEU A 157 -13.71 8.29 -2.82
N THR A 158 -14.92 8.02 -3.30
CA THR A 158 -16.16 8.38 -2.59
C THR A 158 -16.24 7.70 -1.23
N ARG A 159 -15.89 6.41 -1.13
CA ARG A 159 -15.83 5.70 0.15
C ARG A 159 -14.78 6.30 1.09
N LEU A 160 -13.59 6.63 0.60
CA LEU A 160 -12.55 7.27 1.41
C LEU A 160 -12.99 8.65 1.92
N THR A 161 -13.74 9.39 1.10
CA THR A 161 -14.33 10.69 1.48
C THR A 161 -15.40 10.52 2.55
N ALA A 162 -16.31 9.56 2.37
CA ALA A 162 -17.36 9.25 3.36
C ALA A 162 -16.79 8.80 4.72
N THR A 163 -15.59 8.19 4.73
CA THR A 163 -14.88 7.82 5.96
C THR A 163 -14.04 8.95 6.56
N GLY A 164 -14.01 10.13 5.95
CA GLY A 164 -13.22 11.28 6.41
C GLY A 164 -11.71 11.11 6.26
N ILE A 165 -11.26 10.19 5.40
CA ILE A 165 -9.83 9.97 5.13
C ILE A 165 -9.34 10.96 4.06
N VAL A 166 -10.15 11.13 3.01
CA VAL A 166 -9.98 12.16 2.00
C VAL A 166 -10.96 13.28 2.36
N GLU A 167 -10.46 14.50 2.49
CA GLU A 167 -11.32 15.65 2.78
C GLU A 167 -12.04 16.11 1.52
N GLU A 168 -11.29 16.20 0.42
CA GLU A 168 -11.82 16.53 -0.89
C GLU A 168 -10.98 15.88 -1.99
N TRP A 169 -11.62 15.61 -3.12
CA TRP A 169 -10.96 15.23 -4.35
C TRP A 169 -11.73 15.81 -5.54
N ARG A 170 -11.01 16.07 -6.62
CA ARG A 170 -11.59 16.55 -7.88
C ARG A 170 -10.74 16.13 -9.06
N ILE A 171 -11.38 15.94 -10.20
CA ILE A 171 -10.69 15.80 -11.48
C ILE A 171 -10.46 17.20 -12.04
N CYS A 172 -9.21 17.52 -12.35
CA CYS A 172 -8.83 18.77 -12.97
C CYS A 172 -9.34 18.80 -14.42
N PRO A 173 -10.24 19.74 -14.79
CA PRO A 173 -10.90 19.72 -16.10
C PRO A 173 -9.93 19.91 -17.28
N ASN A 174 -8.76 20.52 -17.04
CA ASN A 174 -7.80 20.84 -18.08
C ASN A 174 -6.80 19.70 -18.35
N SER A 175 -6.50 18.87 -17.35
CA SER A 175 -5.49 17.81 -17.47
C SER A 175 -6.04 16.40 -17.31
N GLY A 176 -7.24 16.24 -16.73
CA GLY A 176 -7.76 14.93 -16.33
C GLY A 176 -7.10 14.38 -15.05
N ASP A 177 -6.17 15.11 -14.45
CA ASP A 177 -5.50 14.67 -13.22
C ASP A 177 -6.45 14.67 -12.03
N VAL A 178 -6.21 13.76 -11.11
CA VAL A 178 -6.92 13.70 -9.85
C VAL A 178 -6.12 14.49 -8.83
N ARG A 179 -6.73 15.57 -8.32
CA ARG A 179 -6.24 16.32 -7.16
C ARG A 179 -7.01 15.87 -5.93
N TRP A 180 -6.32 15.64 -4.82
CA TRP A 180 -6.93 15.31 -3.54
C TRP A 180 -6.28 16.08 -2.39
N ARG A 181 -6.98 16.15 -1.26
CA ARG A 181 -6.45 16.60 0.02
C ARG A 181 -6.85 15.61 1.11
N LEU A 182 -5.87 15.12 1.85
CA LEU A 182 -6.11 14.23 2.99
C LEU A 182 -6.57 15.02 4.20
N ALA A 183 -7.47 14.43 4.99
CA ALA A 183 -7.88 15.04 6.24
C ALA A 183 -6.68 15.14 7.20
N SER A 184 -6.47 16.33 7.74
CA SER A 184 -5.42 16.63 8.73
C SER A 184 -5.76 16.00 10.09
N GLY A 185 -5.73 14.67 10.21
CA GLY A 185 -5.90 14.01 11.50
C GLY A 185 -6.38 12.56 11.50
N HIS A 186 -5.45 11.60 11.40
CA HIS A 186 -5.53 10.34 12.18
C HIS A 186 -4.40 10.22 13.22
N SER A 187 -3.80 11.34 13.62
CA SER A 187 -3.04 11.46 14.86
C SER A 187 -3.87 12.23 15.90
N ARG A 188 -4.96 11.63 16.40
CA ARG A 188 -5.52 12.05 17.69
C ARG A 188 -4.78 11.31 18.79
N GLY A 189 -3.64 11.88 19.17
CA GLY A 189 -3.19 11.77 20.55
C GLY A 189 -4.31 12.30 21.45
N ALA A 190 -4.59 11.58 22.52
CA ALA A 190 -5.53 11.98 23.56
C ALA A 190 -5.18 13.40 24.04
N SER A 191 -6.05 14.36 23.76
CA SER A 191 -6.09 15.59 24.54
C SER A 191 -6.72 15.22 25.88
N TYR A 192 -5.88 14.93 26.87
CA TYR A 192 -6.31 15.05 28.27
C TYR A 192 -6.67 16.51 28.50
N GLY A 193 -7.95 16.78 28.75
CA GLY A 193 -8.40 18.07 29.26
C GLY A 193 -7.83 18.28 30.67
N PRO A 194 -7.48 19.52 31.05
CA PRO A 194 -7.08 19.83 32.40
C PRO A 194 -8.32 19.73 33.30
N TRP A 195 -8.28 18.83 34.27
CA TRP A 195 -9.24 18.84 35.36
C TRP A 195 -8.88 20.00 36.30
N VAL A 196 -9.87 20.87 36.52
CA VAL A 196 -9.96 21.79 37.66
C VAL A 196 -10.04 20.98 38.94
#